data_AF-A0AAW7ICE7-F1
#
_entry.id   AF-A0AAW7ICE7-F1
#
_cell.length_a   1.000
_cell.length_b   1.000
_cell.length_c   1.000
_cell.angle_alpha   90.00
_cell.angle_beta   90.00
_cell.angle_gamma   90.00
#
_symmetry.space_group_name_H-M   'P 1'
#
loop_
_entity.id
_entity.type
_entity.pdbx_description
1 polymer ?
#
loop_
_entity_poly.entity_id
_entity_poly.type
_entity_poly.pdbx_seq_one_letter_code
_entity_poly.pdbx_strand_id
1 'polypeptide(L)'
;MLTLFTYNWQVRNEWFKWCRSVSCEELKRQRTGGMGNILRTLAHIIDVECSWIRAIQGKPDVGIDLDAYNTIQKVEDLSKHYHSEVMDYLNSVSFNGESELIQPSWMEGTYEKGRILDHLIAHEIHHIGQLSIWSREMGIKPVSASLIDRAL
;
A
#
# COMPACT_ATOMS: atom_id res chain seq x y z
N MET A 1 -5.59 14.40 -6.16
CA MET A 1 -4.83 13.47 -5.30
C MET A 1 -5.71 12.38 -4.71
N LEU A 2 -6.81 12.71 -4.01
CA LEU A 2 -7.75 11.72 -3.45
C LEU A 2 -8.18 10.63 -4.45
N THR A 3 -8.45 10.97 -5.71
CA THR A 3 -8.81 9.99 -6.76
C THR A 3 -7.82 8.84 -6.87
N LEU A 4 -6.51 9.10 -6.82
CA LEU A 4 -5.49 8.05 -6.98
C LEU A 4 -5.32 7.23 -5.70
N PHE A 5 -5.54 7.80 -4.52
CA PHE A 5 -5.64 7.03 -3.27
C PHE A 5 -6.87 6.11 -3.29
N THR A 6 -8.04 6.63 -3.68
CA THR A 6 -9.26 5.83 -3.80
C THR A 6 -9.10 4.70 -4.82
N TYR A 7 -8.47 4.99 -5.97
CA TYR A 7 -8.08 4.00 -6.96
C TYR A 7 -7.19 2.91 -6.36
N ASN A 8 -6.10 3.30 -5.69
CA ASN A 8 -5.14 2.38 -5.09
C ASN A 8 -5.83 1.44 -4.09
N TRP A 9 -6.64 1.97 -3.17
CA TRP A 9 -7.36 1.15 -2.21
C TRP A 9 -8.37 0.21 -2.86
N GLN A 10 -9.08 0.65 -3.90
CA GLN A 10 -10.00 -0.21 -4.62
C GLN A 10 -9.27 -1.38 -5.29
N VAL A 11 -8.16 -1.09 -5.98
CA VAL A 11 -7.32 -2.11 -6.62
C VAL A 11 -6.73 -3.07 -5.59
N ARG A 12 -6.20 -2.56 -4.47
CA ARG A 12 -5.68 -3.36 -3.36
C ARG A 12 -6.75 -4.31 -2.79
N ASN A 13 -7.97 -3.80 -2.58
CA ASN A 13 -9.09 -4.61 -2.12
C ASN A 13 -9.50 -5.72 -3.12
N GLU A 14 -9.38 -5.46 -4.42
CA GLU A 14 -9.57 -6.49 -5.45
C GLU A 14 -8.44 -7.52 -5.45
N TRP A 15 -7.19 -7.10 -5.21
CA TRP A 15 -6.07 -8.02 -5.02
C TRP A 15 -6.22 -8.89 -3.78
N PHE A 16 -6.79 -8.37 -2.68
CA PHE A 16 -7.14 -9.19 -1.54
C PHE A 16 -8.14 -10.29 -1.89
N LYS A 17 -9.21 -9.94 -2.62
CA LYS A 17 -10.19 -10.92 -3.13
C LYS A 17 -9.52 -11.94 -4.06
N TRP A 18 -8.64 -11.49 -4.94
CA TRP A 18 -7.86 -12.35 -5.82
C TRP A 18 -7.01 -13.35 -5.02
N CYS A 19 -6.32 -12.89 -3.97
CA CYS A 19 -5.47 -13.74 -3.14
C CYS A 19 -6.26 -14.86 -2.44
N ARG A 20 -7.54 -14.65 -2.10
CA ARG A 20 -8.38 -15.70 -1.48
C ARG A 20 -8.63 -16.91 -2.39
N SER A 21 -8.44 -16.77 -3.71
CA SER A 21 -8.52 -17.88 -4.67
C SER A 21 -7.20 -18.64 -4.83
N VAL A 22 -6.13 -18.17 -4.18
CA VAL A 22 -4.77 -18.71 -4.27
C VAL A 22 -4.40 -19.40 -2.96
N SER A 23 -3.66 -20.51 -3.03
CA SER A 23 -3.19 -21.21 -1.84
C SER A 23 -2.21 -20.34 -1.05
N CYS A 24 -2.22 -20.47 0.28
CA CYS A 24 -1.29 -19.74 1.15
C CYS A 24 0.19 -20.01 0.77
N GLU A 25 0.51 -21.25 0.37
CA GLU A 25 1.86 -21.61 -0.09
C GLU A 25 2.27 -20.82 -1.34
N GLU A 26 1.38 -20.66 -2.33
CA GLU A 26 1.70 -19.88 -3.53
C GLU A 26 1.77 -18.37 -3.28
N LEU A 27 1.01 -17.85 -2.31
CA LEU A 27 1.09 -16.45 -1.88
C LEU A 27 2.41 -16.12 -1.16
N LYS A 28 2.98 -17.09 -0.43
CA LYS A 28 4.27 -16.97 0.28
C LYS A 28 5.48 -17.39 -0.56
N ARG A 29 5.25 -18.05 -1.71
CA ARG A 29 6.30 -18.57 -2.57
C ARG A 29 7.25 -17.44 -2.99
N GLN A 30 8.55 -17.71 -2.84
CA GLN A 30 9.59 -16.78 -3.27
C GLN A 30 9.61 -16.64 -4.79
N ARG A 31 9.68 -15.40 -5.25
CA ARG A 31 9.67 -14.98 -6.66
C ARG A 31 10.73 -13.89 -6.85
N THR A 32 11.17 -13.73 -8.09
CA THR A 32 12.10 -12.65 -8.44
C THR A 32 11.35 -11.32 -8.51
N GLY A 33 11.95 -10.27 -7.91
CA GLY A 33 11.43 -8.90 -7.93
C GLY A 33 10.68 -8.50 -6.65
N GLY A 34 10.44 -7.19 -6.51
CA GLY A 34 9.65 -6.64 -5.40
C GLY A 34 10.14 -7.08 -4.02
N MET A 35 9.18 -7.43 -3.16
CA MET A 35 9.44 -7.92 -1.80
C MET A 35 9.53 -9.45 -1.72
N GLY A 36 9.79 -10.13 -2.84
CA GLY A 36 10.03 -11.58 -2.90
C GLY A 36 8.78 -12.47 -2.85
N ASN A 37 7.65 -12.03 -2.28
CA ASN A 37 6.38 -12.76 -2.38
C ASN A 37 5.15 -11.84 -2.29
N ILE A 38 3.97 -12.40 -2.57
CA ILE A 38 2.71 -11.62 -2.70
C ILE A 38 2.27 -11.05 -1.36
N LEU A 39 2.24 -11.86 -0.29
CA LEU A 39 1.80 -11.38 1.03
C LEU A 39 2.72 -10.29 1.58
N ARG A 40 4.03 -10.51 1.49
CA ARG A 40 5.03 -9.54 1.94
C ARG A 40 4.97 -8.25 1.14
N THR A 41 4.69 -8.33 -0.17
CA THR A 41 4.51 -7.13 -1.02
C THR A 41 3.27 -6.34 -0.59
N LEU A 42 2.13 -6.99 -0.37
CA LEU A 42 0.92 -6.31 0.09
C LEU A 42 1.09 -5.70 1.49
N ALA A 43 1.72 -6.43 2.43
CA ALA A 43 2.04 -5.91 3.75
C ALA A 43 2.97 -4.68 3.67
N HIS A 44 3.99 -4.73 2.81
CA HIS A 44 4.93 -3.62 2.59
C HIS A 44 4.25 -2.36 2.05
N ILE A 45 3.31 -2.50 1.10
CA ILE A 45 2.52 -1.37 0.59
C ILE A 45 1.78 -0.66 1.75
N ILE A 46 1.10 -1.45 2.59
CA ILE A 46 0.28 -0.94 3.70
C ILE A 46 1.16 -0.29 4.78
N ASP A 47 2.30 -0.92 5.08
CA ASP A 47 3.30 -0.43 6.04
C ASP A 47 3.83 0.95 5.62
N VAL A 48 4.33 1.07 4.38
CA VAL A 48 4.88 2.32 3.84
C VAL A 48 3.83 3.43 3.81
N GLU A 49 2.59 3.12 3.41
CA GLU A 49 1.47 4.08 3.45
C GLU A 49 1.25 4.61 4.87
N CYS A 50 1.16 3.72 5.86
CA CYS A 50 0.94 4.10 7.26
C CYS A 50 2.10 4.93 7.83
N SER A 51 3.35 4.47 7.67
CA SER A 51 4.52 5.16 8.23
C SER A 51 4.63 6.59 7.72
N TRP A 52 4.48 6.82 6.41
CA TRP A 52 4.54 8.16 5.84
C TRP A 52 3.38 9.06 6.29
N ILE A 53 2.16 8.53 6.36
CA ILE A 53 1.02 9.31 6.86
C ILE A 53 1.23 9.69 8.33
N ARG A 54 1.77 8.78 9.15
CA ARG A 54 2.11 9.08 10.54
C ARG A 54 3.21 10.13 10.66
N ALA A 55 4.24 10.10 9.81
CA ALA A 55 5.24 11.16 9.76
C ALA A 55 4.62 12.52 9.43
N ILE A 56 3.71 12.58 8.45
CA ILE A 56 2.98 13.80 8.12
C ILE A 56 2.17 14.30 9.31
N GLN A 57 1.60 13.39 10.11
CA GLN A 57 0.87 13.72 11.35
C GLN A 57 1.78 14.05 12.54
N GLY A 58 3.11 14.02 12.38
CA GLY A 58 4.06 14.23 13.48
C GLY A 58 4.06 13.12 14.53
N LYS A 59 3.55 11.94 14.19
CA LYS A 59 3.51 10.77 15.08
C LYS A 59 4.77 9.91 14.90
N PRO A 60 5.19 9.19 15.96
CA PRO A 60 6.25 8.19 15.82
C PRO A 60 5.79 7.05 14.90
N ASP A 61 6.75 6.51 14.16
CA ASP A 61 6.54 5.29 13.40
C ASP A 61 6.28 4.09 14.34
N VAL A 62 5.50 3.14 13.85
CA VAL A 62 5.19 1.93 14.62
C VAL A 62 6.18 0.84 14.29
N GLY A 63 6.56 0.72 13.01
CA GLY A 63 7.37 -0.38 12.48
C GLY A 63 6.69 -1.74 12.66
N ILE A 64 6.59 -2.53 11.59
CA ILE A 64 6.00 -3.87 11.69
C ILE A 64 6.99 -4.94 11.22
N ASP A 65 6.88 -6.13 11.83
CA ASP A 65 7.53 -7.32 11.29
C ASP A 65 6.70 -7.84 10.10
N LEU A 66 7.18 -7.58 8.88
CA LEU A 66 6.52 -8.02 7.66
C LEU A 66 6.33 -9.54 7.59
N ASP A 67 7.21 -10.33 8.23
CA ASP A 67 7.10 -11.79 8.23
C ASP A 67 5.98 -12.31 9.16
N ALA A 68 5.46 -11.47 10.06
CA ALA A 68 4.31 -11.79 10.89
C ALA A 68 2.99 -11.87 10.07
N TYR A 69 2.92 -11.21 8.91
CA TYR A 69 1.75 -11.13 8.03
C TYR A 69 1.73 -12.25 6.99
N ASN A 70 1.83 -13.48 7.49
CA ASN A 70 1.98 -14.70 6.71
C ASN A 70 0.67 -15.34 6.21
N THR A 71 -0.46 -14.64 6.34
CA THR A 71 -1.74 -15.06 5.75
C THR A 71 -2.46 -13.85 5.14
N ILE A 72 -3.28 -14.08 4.11
CA ILE A 72 -4.07 -13.01 3.50
C ILE A 72 -4.98 -12.30 4.51
N GLN A 73 -5.55 -13.05 5.46
CA GLN A 73 -6.40 -12.49 6.50
C GLN A 73 -5.65 -11.47 7.36
N LYS A 74 -4.43 -11.78 7.80
CA LYS A 74 -3.61 -10.86 8.59
C LYS A 74 -3.26 -9.59 7.81
N VAL A 75 -2.92 -9.72 6.53
CA VAL A 75 -2.62 -8.57 5.66
C VAL A 75 -3.86 -7.69 5.46
N GLU A 76 -5.03 -8.28 5.23
CA GLU A 76 -6.28 -7.53 5.13
C GLU A 76 -6.63 -6.81 6.42
N ASP A 77 -6.43 -7.46 7.57
CA ASP A 77 -6.73 -6.87 8.87
C ASP A 77 -5.75 -5.73 9.20
N LEU A 78 -4.48 -5.84 8.79
CA LEU A 78 -3.54 -4.72 8.81
C LEU A 78 -4.04 -3.55 7.97
N SER A 79 -4.49 -3.83 6.73
CA SER A 79 -5.01 -2.79 5.84
C SER A 79 -6.20 -2.09 6.46
N LYS A 80 -7.16 -2.82 7.03
CA LYS A 80 -8.33 -2.22 7.72
C LYS A 80 -7.91 -1.38 8.92
N HIS A 81 -6.96 -1.87 9.71
CA HIS A 81 -6.50 -1.18 10.91
C HIS A 81 -5.90 0.20 10.60
N TYR A 82 -5.06 0.29 9.56
CA TYR A 82 -4.45 1.57 9.17
C TYR A 82 -5.32 2.41 8.24
N HIS A 83 -6.24 1.81 7.48
CA HIS A 83 -7.08 2.55 6.54
C HIS A 83 -7.91 3.64 7.24
N SER A 84 -8.43 3.41 8.45
CA SER A 84 -9.15 4.46 9.18
C SER A 84 -8.26 5.65 9.51
N GLU A 85 -7.02 5.42 9.96
CA GLU A 85 -6.07 6.48 10.31
C GLU A 85 -5.68 7.32 9.09
N VAL A 86 -5.49 6.66 7.94
CA VAL A 86 -5.17 7.31 6.66
C VAL A 86 -6.38 8.09 6.12
N MET A 87 -7.58 7.51 6.18
CA MET A 87 -8.81 8.16 5.74
C MET A 87 -9.14 9.40 6.57
N ASP A 88 -9.01 9.30 7.90
CA ASP A 88 -9.26 10.42 8.80
C ASP A 88 -8.30 11.58 8.49
N TYR A 89 -7.04 11.28 8.16
CA TYR A 89 -6.08 12.29 7.73
C TYR A 89 -6.47 12.95 6.41
N LEU A 90 -6.72 12.15 5.37
CA LEU A 90 -6.98 12.65 4.02
C LEU A 90 -8.30 13.43 3.91
N ASN A 91 -9.27 13.14 4.78
CA ASN A 91 -10.54 13.88 4.87
C ASN A 91 -10.46 15.12 5.78
N SER A 92 -9.36 15.30 6.54
CA SER A 92 -9.22 16.45 7.43
C SER A 92 -8.89 17.74 6.67
N VAL A 93 -9.31 18.88 7.22
CA VAL A 93 -9.04 20.23 6.67
C VAL A 93 -7.53 20.55 6.59
N SER A 94 -6.68 19.71 7.20
CA SER A 94 -5.21 19.77 7.19
C SER A 94 -4.56 19.23 5.90
N PHE A 95 -5.36 18.87 4.89
CA PHE A 95 -4.84 18.49 3.57
C PHE A 95 -4.18 19.66 2.81
N ASN A 96 -4.33 20.90 3.30
CA ASN A 96 -3.64 22.08 2.77
C ASN A 96 -2.15 22.10 3.15
N GLY A 97 -1.30 22.72 2.33
CA GLY A 97 0.11 22.94 2.64
C GLY A 97 1.07 21.89 2.07
N GLU A 98 0.97 21.57 0.78
CA GLU A 98 1.85 20.61 0.10
C GLU A 98 3.35 20.91 0.26
N SER A 99 3.72 22.18 0.46
CA SER A 99 5.10 22.64 0.67
C SER A 99 5.59 22.54 2.13
N GLU A 100 4.76 22.03 3.05
CA GLU A 100 5.17 21.75 4.42
C GLU A 100 6.29 20.69 4.43
N LEU A 101 7.35 20.96 5.19
CA LEU A 101 8.50 20.07 5.30
C LEU A 101 8.31 19.09 6.46
N ILE A 102 8.34 17.80 6.14
CA ILE A 102 8.14 16.69 7.07
C ILE A 102 9.46 15.96 7.30
N GLN A 103 9.81 15.75 8.58
CA GLN A 103 10.95 14.93 8.98
C GLN A 103 10.44 13.59 9.55
N PRO A 104 10.57 12.47 8.81
CA PRO A 104 10.21 11.15 9.32
C PRO A 104 11.12 10.75 10.51
N SER A 105 10.56 10.00 11.46
CA SER A 105 11.28 9.62 12.69
C SER A 105 12.32 8.51 12.51
N TRP A 106 12.25 7.75 11.42
CA TRP A 106 13.08 6.58 11.14
C TRP A 106 14.24 6.83 10.17
N MET A 107 14.35 8.04 9.60
CA MET A 107 15.42 8.36 8.66
C MET A 107 15.79 9.85 8.73
N GLU A 108 17.03 10.15 8.33
CA GLU A 108 17.47 11.53 8.18
C GLU A 108 16.89 12.15 6.89
N GLY A 109 16.68 13.46 6.91
CA GLY A 109 16.17 14.23 5.79
C GLY A 109 14.82 14.87 6.06
N THR A 110 14.46 15.84 5.21
CA THR A 110 13.17 16.53 5.27
C THR A 110 12.58 16.59 3.88
N TYR A 111 11.29 16.32 3.77
CA TYR A 111 10.61 16.14 2.50
C TYR A 111 9.33 16.97 2.46
N GLU A 112 9.02 17.55 1.30
CA GLU A 112 7.74 18.22 1.11
C GLU A 112 6.59 17.22 1.22
N LYS A 113 5.55 17.58 1.96
CA LYS A 113 4.34 16.77 2.15
C LYS A 113 3.74 16.31 0.81
N GLY A 114 3.64 17.21 -0.18
CA GLY A 114 3.13 16.87 -1.51
C GLY A 114 3.97 15.78 -2.20
N ARG A 115 5.29 15.81 -2.04
CA ARG A 115 6.21 14.80 -2.60
C ARG A 115 6.05 13.45 -1.92
N ILE A 116 5.78 13.44 -0.62
CA ILE A 116 5.47 12.20 0.12
C ILE A 116 4.17 11.59 -0.41
N LEU A 117 3.13 12.39 -0.59
CA LEU A 117 1.84 11.88 -1.06
C LEU A 117 1.91 11.35 -2.51
N ASP A 118 2.63 12.05 -3.40
CA ASP A 118 2.93 11.56 -4.75
C ASP A 118 3.73 10.25 -4.72
N HIS A 119 4.71 10.16 -3.82
CA HIS A 119 5.51 8.95 -3.61
C HIS A 119 4.64 7.77 -3.20
N LEU A 120 3.72 7.95 -2.23
CA LEU A 120 2.80 6.91 -1.78
C LEU A 120 1.93 6.38 -2.92
N ILE A 121 1.39 7.28 -3.75
CA ILE A 121 0.60 6.90 -4.92
C ILE A 121 1.45 6.05 -5.88
N ALA A 122 2.65 6.53 -6.24
CA ALA A 122 3.52 5.83 -7.17
C ALA A 122 4.03 4.49 -6.62
N HIS A 123 4.31 4.41 -5.33
CA HIS A 123 4.82 3.23 -4.63
C HIS A 123 3.84 2.06 -4.68
N GLU A 124 2.56 2.30 -4.35
CA GLU A 124 1.55 1.25 -4.42
C GLU A 124 1.31 0.80 -5.86
N ILE A 125 1.18 1.73 -6.82
CA ILE A 125 1.02 1.39 -8.25
C ILE A 125 2.18 0.54 -8.75
N HIS A 126 3.41 0.90 -8.38
CA HIS A 126 4.62 0.16 -8.73
C HIS A 126 4.58 -1.28 -8.23
N HIS A 127 4.27 -1.50 -6.95
CA HIS A 127 4.25 -2.84 -6.37
C HIS A 127 3.05 -3.67 -6.83
N ILE A 128 1.89 -3.06 -7.03
CA ILE A 128 0.73 -3.74 -7.64
C ILE A 128 1.06 -4.20 -9.07
N GLY A 129 1.84 -3.41 -9.82
CA GLY A 129 2.34 -3.81 -11.13
C GLY A 129 3.15 -5.12 -11.08
N GLN A 130 3.95 -5.32 -10.05
CA GLN A 130 4.72 -6.56 -9.85
C GLN A 130 3.81 -7.78 -9.63
N LEU A 131 2.73 -7.61 -8.84
CA LEU A 131 1.76 -8.68 -8.61
C LEU A 131 1.10 -9.15 -9.92
N SER A 132 0.89 -8.22 -10.87
CA SER A 132 0.31 -8.55 -12.18
C SER A 132 1.19 -9.48 -13.02
N ILE A 133 2.51 -9.41 -12.87
CA ILE A 133 3.45 -10.32 -13.52
C ILE A 133 3.38 -11.70 -12.86
N TRP A 134 3.47 -11.74 -11.54
CA TRP A 134 3.42 -13.01 -10.80
C TRP A 134 2.09 -13.75 -10.96
N SER A 135 0.96 -13.03 -11.08
CA SER A 135 -0.32 -13.67 -11.37
C SER A 135 -0.29 -14.40 -12.72
N ARG A 136 0.35 -13.80 -13.73
CA ARG A 136 0.47 -14.38 -15.08
C ARG A 136 1.42 -15.57 -15.10
N GLU A 137 2.51 -15.53 -14.34
CA GLU A 137 3.40 -16.69 -14.16
C GLU A 137 2.67 -17.89 -13.55
N MET A 138 1.66 -17.64 -12.71
CA MET A 138 0.78 -18.68 -12.15
C MET A 138 -0.36 -19.10 -13.10
N GLY A 139 -0.48 -18.50 -14.28
CA GLY A 139 -1.58 -18.75 -15.21
C GLY A 139 -2.92 -18.15 -14.78
N ILE A 140 -2.92 -17.23 -13.80
CA ILE A 140 -4.14 -16.61 -13.27
C ILE A 140 -4.28 -15.18 -13.81
N LYS A 141 -5.49 -14.82 -14.22
CA LYS A 141 -5.79 -13.46 -14.70
C LYS A 141 -5.54 -12.44 -13.57
N PRO A 142 -4.77 -11.36 -13.80
CA PRO A 142 -4.56 -10.29 -12.82
C PRO A 142 -5.83 -9.46 -12.62
N VAL A 143 -5.86 -8.75 -11.50
CA VAL A 143 -6.78 -7.63 -11.27
C VAL A 143 -6.51 -6.53 -12.31
N SER A 144 -7.57 -5.85 -12.77
CA SER A 144 -7.44 -4.73 -13.71
C SER A 144 -6.74 -3.55 -13.05
N ALA A 145 -5.72 -2.99 -13.71
CA ALA A 145 -5.08 -1.73 -13.31
C ALA A 145 -5.67 -0.50 -14.01
N SER A 146 -6.81 -0.64 -14.69
CA SER A 146 -7.45 0.50 -15.36
C SER A 146 -8.03 1.47 -14.34
N LEU A 147 -7.65 2.74 -14.44
CA LEU A 147 -8.27 3.83 -13.70
C LEU A 147 -9.58 4.29 -14.35
N ILE A 148 -9.64 4.28 -15.69
CA ILE A 148 -10.76 4.85 -16.47
C ILE A 148 -12.06 4.06 -16.26
N ASP A 149 -11.96 2.74 -16.05
CA ASP A 149 -13.12 1.85 -15.93
C ASP A 149 -13.69 1.77 -14.51
N ARG A 150 -13.25 2.64 -13.60
CA ARG A 150 -13.60 2.59 -12.17
C ARG A 150 -14.55 3.72 -11.79
N ALA A 151 -15.64 3.35 -11.12
CA ALA A 151 -16.48 4.31 -10.41
C ALA A 151 -15.82 4.60 -9.05
N LEU A 152 -15.30 5.81 -8.89
CA LEU A 152 -14.58 6.30 -7.70
C LEU A 152 -15.39 7.37 -6.97
#